data_AF-A0A973L6T7-F1
#
_entry.id   AF-A0A973L6T7-F1
#
_cell.length_a   1.000
_cell.length_b   1.000
_cell.length_c   1.000
_cell.angle_alpha   90.00
_cell.angle_beta   90.00
_cell.angle_gamma   90.00
#
_symmetry.space_group_name_H-M   'P 1'
#
loop_
_entity.id
_entity.type
_entity.pdbx_description
1 polymer ?
#
loop_
_entity_poly.entity_id
_entity_poly.type
_entity_poly.pdbx_seq_one_letter_code
_entity_poly.pdbx_strand_id
1 'polypeptide(L)'
;MSRRFRDMETPEQAYARRQAGSAAQRSRQAAGKHDDEANRWQMDIDVYGREGRDYSDPDKAAEGVRNRDWHRGQAARHTADAERHEAIARPPAPKKRRWRS
;
A
#
# COMPACT_ATOMS: atom_id res chain seq x y z
N MET A 1 13.99 40.50 5.02
CA MET A 1 13.30 39.29 4.51
C MET A 1 13.24 38.24 5.62
N SER A 2 12.20 38.25 6.45
CA SER A 2 12.05 37.26 7.53
C SER A 2 11.16 36.11 7.06
N ARG A 3 11.76 34.98 6.64
CA ARG A 3 11.03 33.70 6.70
C ARG A 3 10.62 33.51 8.16
N ARG A 4 9.33 33.55 8.45
CA ARG A 4 8.86 33.42 9.84
C ARG A 4 9.27 32.02 10.31
N PHE A 5 9.79 31.91 11.53
CA PHE A 5 10.15 30.62 12.16
C PHE A 5 9.03 29.57 12.06
N ARG A 6 7.77 30.01 11.96
CA ARG A 6 6.58 29.18 11.74
C ARG A 6 6.55 28.41 10.39
N ASP A 7 7.28 28.88 9.39
CA ASP A 7 7.40 28.26 8.06
C ASP A 7 8.71 27.45 7.92
N MET A 8 9.57 27.45 8.95
CA MET A 8 10.79 26.64 8.97
C MET A 8 10.45 25.27 9.58
N GLU A 9 10.54 24.24 8.75
CA GLU A 9 10.47 22.86 9.20
C GLU A 9 11.60 22.58 10.18
N THR A 10 11.27 22.02 11.36
CA THR A 10 12.30 21.65 12.33
C THR A 10 13.13 20.47 11.80
N PRO A 11 14.41 20.31 12.20
CA PRO A 11 15.21 19.16 11.80
C PRO A 11 14.54 17.82 12.13
N GLU A 12 13.82 17.75 13.25
CA GLU A 12 13.03 16.58 13.67
C GLU A 12 11.86 16.30 12.72
N GLN A 13 11.16 17.34 12.24
CA GLN A 13 10.08 17.19 11.25
C GLN A 13 10.63 16.73 9.89
N ALA A 14 11.77 17.29 9.46
CA ALA A 14 12.44 16.87 8.23
C ALA A 14 12.89 15.40 8.31
N TYR A 15 13.39 14.98 9.48
CA TYR A 15 13.75 13.58 9.73
C TYR A 15 12.53 12.65 9.72
N ALA A 16 11.46 13.03 10.41
CA ALA A 16 10.22 12.26 10.43
C ALA A 16 9.61 12.09 9.02
N ARG A 17 9.65 13.14 8.18
CA ARG A 17 9.21 13.03 6.77
C ARG A 17 10.07 12.09 5.95
N ARG A 18 11.40 12.15 6.10
CA ARG A 18 12.31 11.21 5.42
C ARG A 18 12.05 9.77 5.86
N GLN A 19 11.88 9.52 7.15
CA GLN A 19 11.54 8.20 7.66
C GLN A 19 10.19 7.72 7.11
N ALA A 20 9.17 8.58 7.12
CA ALA A 20 7.85 8.26 6.58
C ALA A 20 7.92 7.93 5.07
N GLY A 21 8.70 8.66 4.28
CA GLY A 21 8.93 8.33 2.87
C GLY A 21 9.55 6.94 2.66
N SER A 22 10.56 6.58 3.47
CA SER A 22 11.15 5.24 3.43
C SER A 22 10.16 4.14 3.85
N ALA A 23 9.30 4.44 4.84
CA ALA A 23 8.28 3.51 5.31
C ALA A 23 7.19 3.29 4.25
N ALA A 24 6.73 4.35 3.58
CA ALA A 24 5.79 4.26 2.47
C ALA A 24 6.32 3.36 1.34
N GLN A 25 7.60 3.52 0.97
CA GLN A 25 8.22 2.70 -0.06
C GLN A 25 8.28 1.22 0.33
N ARG A 26 8.63 0.90 1.60
CA ARG A 26 8.61 -0.47 2.11
C ARG A 26 7.20 -1.07 2.09
N SER A 27 6.19 -0.29 2.49
CA SER A 27 4.80 -0.74 2.47
C SER A 27 4.31 -1.02 1.04
N ARG A 28 4.64 -0.17 0.06
CA ARG A 28 4.32 -0.42 -1.36
C ARG A 28 5.00 -1.69 -1.89
N GLN A 29 6.25 -1.94 -1.51
CA GLN A 29 6.94 -3.18 -1.90
C GLN A 29 6.27 -4.41 -1.28
N ALA A 30 5.84 -4.33 -0.02
CA ALA A 30 5.09 -5.40 0.62
C ALA A 30 3.75 -5.65 -0.08
N ALA A 31 3.01 -4.57 -0.41
CA ALA A 31 1.76 -4.67 -1.16
C ALA A 31 1.95 -5.40 -2.50
N GLY A 32 2.98 -5.01 -3.28
CA GLY A 32 3.29 -5.66 -4.55
C GLY A 32 3.59 -7.16 -4.42
N LYS A 33 4.33 -7.57 -3.39
CA LYS A 33 4.60 -9.00 -3.13
C LYS A 33 3.32 -9.79 -2.85
N HIS A 34 2.42 -9.22 -2.05
CA HIS A 34 1.15 -9.86 -1.76
C HIS A 34 0.24 -9.93 -3.00
N ASP A 35 0.24 -8.91 -3.85
CA ASP A 35 -0.48 -8.96 -5.14
C ASP A 35 0.09 -10.04 -6.07
N ASP A 36 1.42 -10.16 -6.17
CA ASP A 36 2.08 -11.21 -6.95
C ASP A 36 1.72 -12.60 -6.43
N GLU A 37 1.71 -12.80 -5.11
CA GLU A 37 1.29 -14.06 -4.48
C GLU A 37 -0.20 -14.35 -4.71
N ALA A 38 -1.08 -13.35 -4.61
CA ALA A 38 -2.49 -13.51 -4.93
C ALA A 38 -2.69 -13.93 -6.40
N ASN A 39 -1.90 -13.39 -7.32
CA ASN A 39 -1.94 -13.78 -8.73
C ASN A 39 -1.48 -15.23 -8.94
N ARG A 40 -0.47 -15.70 -8.18
CA ARG A 40 -0.07 -17.12 -8.21
C ARG A 40 -1.21 -18.03 -7.74
N TRP A 41 -1.85 -17.68 -6.63
CA TRP A 41 -3.01 -18.42 -6.14
C TRP A 41 -4.17 -18.40 -7.13
N GLN A 42 -4.39 -17.30 -7.87
CA GLN A 42 -5.38 -17.27 -8.94
C GLN A 42 -5.07 -18.30 -10.03
N MET A 43 -3.81 -18.42 -10.46
CA MET A 43 -3.43 -19.42 -11.46
C MET A 43 -3.65 -20.84 -10.94
N ASP A 44 -3.35 -21.12 -9.67
CA ASP A 44 -3.62 -22.43 -9.07
C ASP A 44 -5.12 -22.74 -9.04
N ILE A 45 -5.97 -21.77 -8.69
CA ILE A 45 -7.44 -21.91 -8.75
C ILE A 45 -7.88 -22.22 -10.18
N ASP A 46 -7.31 -21.55 -11.18
CA ASP A 46 -7.68 -21.77 -12.59
C ASP A 46 -7.28 -23.17 -13.09
N VAL A 47 -6.22 -23.76 -12.51
CA VAL A 47 -5.77 -25.13 -12.80
C VAL A 47 -6.67 -26.17 -12.12
N TYR A 48 -6.87 -26.05 -10.81
CA TYR A 48 -7.57 -27.06 -10.00
C TYR A 48 -9.10 -26.89 -10.01
N GLY A 49 -9.61 -25.68 -10.27
CA GLY A 49 -11.04 -25.36 -10.25
C GLY A 49 -11.77 -25.62 -11.57
N ARG A 50 -11.08 -26.10 -12.61
CA ARG A 50 -11.70 -26.38 -13.91
C ARG A 50 -12.38 -27.74 -13.90
N GLU A 51 -13.71 -27.75 -13.79
CA GLU A 51 -14.52 -28.96 -13.79
C GLU A 51 -14.28 -29.83 -15.05
N GLY A 52 -14.19 -31.15 -14.86
CA GLY A 52 -14.07 -32.13 -15.94
C GLY A 52 -12.65 -32.39 -16.47
N ARG A 53 -11.61 -31.97 -15.74
CA ARG A 53 -10.21 -32.38 -16.01
C ARG A 53 -9.72 -33.39 -14.97
N ASP A 54 -8.81 -34.28 -15.37
CA ASP A 54 -8.22 -35.27 -14.45
C ASP A 54 -7.48 -34.67 -13.24
N TYR A 55 -7.05 -33.41 -13.34
CA TYR A 55 -6.37 -32.67 -12.28
C TYR A 55 -7.30 -31.73 -11.49
N SER A 56 -8.61 -31.76 -11.72
CA SER A 56 -9.54 -30.90 -10.98
C SER A 56 -9.67 -31.37 -9.53
N ASP A 57 -9.44 -30.45 -8.59
CA ASP A 57 -9.49 -30.70 -7.15
C ASP A 57 -10.22 -29.53 -6.48
N PRO A 58 -11.50 -29.70 -6.11
CA PRO A 58 -12.31 -28.63 -5.57
C PRO A 58 -11.82 -28.15 -4.19
N ASP A 59 -11.19 -29.02 -3.41
CA ASP A 59 -10.65 -28.66 -2.09
C ASP A 59 -9.41 -27.76 -2.26
N LYS A 60 -8.52 -28.10 -3.19
CA LYS A 60 -7.37 -27.22 -3.54
C LYS A 60 -7.81 -25.91 -4.16
N ALA A 61 -8.84 -25.92 -5.00
CA ALA A 61 -9.39 -24.69 -5.56
C ALA A 61 -9.97 -23.79 -4.44
N ALA A 62 -10.69 -24.37 -3.47
CA ALA A 62 -11.22 -23.64 -2.32
C ALA A 62 -10.12 -23.09 -1.40
N GLU A 63 -9.04 -23.85 -1.17
CA GLU A 63 -7.86 -23.38 -0.46
C GLU A 63 -7.19 -22.21 -1.20
N GLY A 64 -7.00 -22.34 -2.51
CA GLY A 64 -6.47 -21.30 -3.36
C GLY A 64 -7.28 -20.00 -3.27
N VAL A 65 -8.61 -20.09 -3.27
CA VAL A 65 -9.50 -18.92 -3.11
C VAL A 65 -9.25 -18.21 -1.78
N ARG A 66 -9.20 -18.97 -0.67
CA ARG A 66 -8.96 -18.41 0.67
C ARG A 66 -7.61 -17.71 0.76
N ASN A 67 -6.56 -18.34 0.22
CA ASN A 67 -5.22 -17.78 0.22
C ASN A 67 -5.13 -16.53 -0.66
N ARG A 68 -5.67 -16.58 -1.89
CA ARG A 68 -5.76 -15.41 -2.78
C ARG A 68 -6.42 -14.23 -2.07
N ASP A 69 -7.57 -14.46 -1.44
CA ASP A 69 -8.32 -13.39 -0.78
C ASP A 69 -7.58 -12.86 0.46
N TRP A 70 -6.88 -13.73 1.20
CA TRP A 70 -6.00 -13.30 2.29
C TRP A 70 -4.86 -12.40 1.79
N HIS A 71 -4.15 -12.80 0.73
CA HIS A 71 -3.05 -12.02 0.15
C HIS A 71 -3.55 -10.67 -0.40
N ARG A 72 -4.69 -10.64 -1.12
CA ARG A 72 -5.33 -9.37 -1.55
C ARG A 72 -5.68 -8.48 -0.36
N GLY A 73 -6.18 -9.06 0.72
CA GLY A 73 -6.45 -8.35 1.96
C GLY A 73 -5.20 -7.72 2.58
N GLN A 74 -4.06 -8.42 2.57
CA GLN A 74 -2.78 -7.87 3.03
C GLN A 74 -2.26 -6.79 2.10
N ALA A 75 -2.36 -6.97 0.78
CA ALA A 75 -1.96 -5.95 -0.20
C ALA A 75 -2.71 -4.63 0.03
N ALA A 76 -4.04 -4.69 0.21
CA ALA A 76 -4.85 -3.52 0.50
C ALA A 76 -4.44 -2.81 1.81
N ARG A 77 -4.10 -3.57 2.86
CA ARG A 77 -3.61 -2.99 4.12
C ARG A 77 -2.27 -2.28 3.94
N HIS A 78 -1.33 -2.91 3.24
CA HIS A 78 -0.03 -2.32 2.97
C HIS A 78 -0.12 -1.08 2.05
N THR A 79 -1.04 -1.06 1.09
CA THR A 79 -1.35 0.14 0.29
C THR A 79 -1.90 1.25 1.18
N ALA A 80 -2.86 0.95 2.06
CA ALA A 80 -3.39 1.94 3.00
C ALA A 80 -2.32 2.49 3.96
N ASP A 81 -1.40 1.64 4.42
CA ASP A 81 -0.28 2.08 5.25
C ASP A 81 0.73 2.93 4.49
N ALA A 82 0.98 2.63 3.20
CA ALA A 82 1.78 3.48 2.34
C ALA A 82 1.15 4.89 2.19
N GLU A 83 -0.16 4.95 1.93
CA GLU A 83 -0.90 6.21 1.82
C GLU A 83 -0.83 7.04 3.10
N ARG A 84 -0.94 6.39 4.28
CA ARG A 84 -0.77 7.07 5.58
C ARG A 84 0.63 7.66 5.73
N HIS A 85 1.67 6.90 5.39
CA HIS A 85 3.05 7.37 5.45
C HIS A 85 3.33 8.50 4.45
N GLU A 86 2.73 8.46 3.27
CA GLU A 86 2.81 9.53 2.28
C GLU A 86 2.12 10.81 2.74
N ALA A 87 0.96 10.69 3.41
CA ALA A 87 0.28 11.83 3.99
C ALA A 87 1.14 12.53 5.05
N ILE A 88 1.93 11.76 5.83
CA ILE A 88 2.90 12.29 6.80
C ILE A 88 4.11 12.93 6.09
N ALA A 89 4.61 12.29 5.02
CA ALA A 89 5.75 12.76 4.24
C ALA A 89 5.44 14.03 3.43
N ARG A 90 4.17 14.28 3.08
CA ARG A 90 3.77 15.45 2.29
C ARG A 90 3.82 16.72 3.15
N PRO A 91 4.52 17.79 2.70
CA PRO A 91 4.47 19.06 3.41
C PRO A 91 3.04 19.63 3.40
N PRO A 92 2.60 20.29 4.50
CA PRO A 92 1.31 20.95 4.53
C PRO A 92 1.28 22.00 3.42
N ALA A 93 0.25 21.94 2.57
CA ALA A 93 0.11 22.88 1.47
C ALA A 93 0.08 24.31 2.03
N PRO A 94 0.83 25.26 1.43
CA PRO A 94 0.83 26.64 1.90
C PRO A 94 -0.59 27.18 1.78
N LYS A 95 -1.21 27.53 2.92
CA LYS A 95 -2.53 28.18 2.95
C LYS A 95 -2.41 29.52 2.23
N LYS A 96 -2.88 29.61 1.00
CA LYS A 96 -2.98 30.88 0.26
C LYS A 96 -3.90 31.81 1.07
N ARG A 97 -3.32 32.85 1.69
CA ARG A 97 -4.08 33.92 2.34
C ARG A 97 -4.86 34.63 1.25
N ARG A 98 -6.18 34.43 1.19
CA ARG A 98 -7.06 35.25 0.37
C ARG A 98 -7.06 36.64 0.99
N TRP A 99 -6.43 37.60 0.31
CA TRP A 99 -6.65 39.00 0.62
C TRP A 99 -8.07 39.29 0.14
N ARG A 100 -9.02 39.44 1.07
CA ARG A 100 -10.31 40.06 0.75
C ARG A 100 -10.00 41.50 0.33
N SER A 101 -10.30 41.78 -0.94
CA SER A 101 -10.48 43.13 -1.49
C SER A 101 -11.63 43.85 -0.80
#